data_AF-A0A7X4ITF5-F1
#
_entry.id   AF-A0A7X4ITF5-F1
#
_cell.length_a   1.000
_cell.length_b   1.000
_cell.length_c   1.000
_cell.angle_alpha   90.00
_cell.angle_beta   90.00
_cell.angle_gamma   90.00
#
_symmetry.space_group_name_H-M   'P 1'
#
loop_
_entity.id
_entity.type
_entity.pdbx_description
1 polymer ?
#
loop_
_entity_poly.entity_id
_entity_poly.type
_entity_poly.pdbx_seq_one_letter_code
_entity_poly.pdbx_strand_id
1 'polypeptide(L)'
;MFVRCKKRFKDGKERRCRSVVENSRVRGGRVVQRQVLHLGEINDGRHAAWRRAIEVQEGRSGSWQVALFPEDREAPELDCEVVKTNVAEMSLHDPRDGGAPAGWP
;
A
#
# COMPACT_ATOMS: atom_id res chain seq x y z
N MET A 1 2.59 9.08 9.20
CA MET A 1 1.41 8.95 8.29
C MET A 1 0.95 7.50 8.32
N PHE A 2 -0.25 7.18 7.83
CA PHE A 2 -0.75 5.79 7.80
C PHE A 2 -1.49 5.49 6.49
N VAL A 3 -1.63 4.21 6.16
CA VAL A 3 -2.37 3.77 4.97
C VAL A 3 -3.83 3.54 5.34
N ARG A 4 -4.73 4.19 4.60
CA ARG A 4 -6.18 4.00 4.72
C ARG A 4 -6.73 3.23 3.54
N CYS A 5 -7.49 2.19 3.84
CA CYS A 5 -8.27 1.39 2.90
C CYS A 5 -9.70 1.94 2.79
N LYS A 6 -10.20 2.15 1.57
CA LYS A 6 -11.61 2.41 1.28
C LYS A 6 -12.16 1.31 0.38
N LYS A 7 -13.25 0.70 0.83
CA LYS A 7 -14.04 -0.24 0.02
C LYS A 7 -15.11 0.54 -0.72
N ARG A 8 -15.27 0.26 -2.01
CA ARG A 8 -16.31 0.81 -2.87
C ARG A 8 -16.92 -0.31 -3.68
N PHE A 9 -18.24 -0.35 -3.79
CA PHE A 9 -18.90 -1.26 -4.72
C PHE A 9 -19.12 -0.55 -6.05
N LYS A 10 -18.63 -1.11 -7.16
CA LYS A 10 -18.82 -0.57 -8.52
C LYS A 10 -18.90 -1.72 -9.53
N ASP A 11 -19.83 -1.63 -10.47
CA ASP A 11 -19.97 -2.60 -11.58
C ASP A 11 -20.10 -4.06 -11.09
N GLY A 12 -20.85 -4.27 -10.00
CA GLY A 12 -21.06 -5.59 -9.39
C GLY A 12 -19.84 -6.18 -8.67
N LYS A 13 -18.74 -5.42 -8.52
CA LYS A 13 -17.50 -5.89 -7.87
C LYS A 13 -17.08 -4.95 -6.74
N GLU A 14 -16.58 -5.51 -5.64
CA GLU A 14 -15.89 -4.73 -4.61
C GLU A 14 -14.54 -4.24 -5.16
N ARG A 15 -14.31 -2.94 -5.03
CA ARG A 15 -13.07 -2.24 -5.32
C ARG A 15 -12.46 -1.76 -4.02
N ARG A 16 -11.16 -1.98 -3.87
CA ARG A 16 -10.40 -1.52 -2.72
C ARG A 16 -9.38 -0.49 -3.20
N CYS A 17 -9.56 0.73 -2.73
CA CYS A 17 -8.62 1.82 -2.96
C CYS A 17 -7.80 2.06 -1.70
N ARG A 18 -6.49 2.27 -1.86
CA ARG A 18 -5.60 2.64 -0.76
C ARG A 18 -5.10 4.07 -0.91
N SER A 19 -4.93 4.76 0.21
CA SER A 19 -4.45 6.14 0.26
C SER A 19 -3.53 6.34 1.46
N VAL A 20 -2.49 7.17 1.33
CA VAL A 20 -1.71 7.65 2.47
C VAL A 20 -2.43 8.84 3.09
N VAL A 21 -2.58 8.82 4.40
CA VAL A 21 -3.27 9.84 5.19
C VAL A 21 -2.35 10.39 6.27
N GLU A 22 -2.40 11.70 6.46
CA GLU A 22 -1.73 12.41 7.54
C GLU A 22 -2.75 12.99 8.52
N ASN A 23 -2.36 13.07 9.80
CA ASN A 23 -3.10 13.79 10.82
C ASN A 23 -2.55 15.22 10.89
N SER A 24 -3.37 16.21 10.53
CA SER A 24 -3.00 17.63 10.59
C SER A 24 -3.75 18.30 11.73
N ARG A 25 -3.03 19.01 12.61
CA ARG A 25 -3.63 19.86 13.65
C ARG A 25 -4.15 21.13 13.00
N VAL A 26 -5.41 21.47 13.26
CA VAL A 26 -6.04 22.71 12.77
C VAL A 26 -6.39 23.63 13.95
N ARG A 27 -6.73 24.89 13.64
CA ARG A 27 -7.13 25.89 14.65
C ARG A 27 -8.25 25.34 15.52
N GLY A 28 -8.18 25.64 16.82
CA GLY A 28 -9.15 25.15 17.81
C GLY A 28 -8.85 23.76 18.36
N GLY A 29 -7.60 23.27 18.25
CA GLY A 29 -7.15 22.02 18.87
C GLY A 29 -7.67 20.74 18.20
N ARG A 30 -8.36 20.86 17.07
CA ARG A 30 -8.88 19.72 16.32
C ARG A 30 -7.78 19.06 15.49
N VAL A 31 -7.90 17.76 15.27
CA VAL A 31 -7.09 17.00 14.32
C VAL A 31 -7.97 16.58 13.16
N VAL A 32 -7.52 16.82 11.93
CA VAL A 32 -8.19 16.36 10.71
C VAL A 32 -7.30 15.36 9.98
N GLN A 33 -7.93 14.43 9.27
CA GLN A 33 -7.25 13.45 8.42
C GLN A 33 -7.21 13.95 6.99
N ARG A 34 -6.02 14.27 6.48
CA ARG A 34 -5.81 14.74 5.10
C ARG A 34 -5.21 13.61 4.26
N GLN A 35 -5.83 13.34 3.12
CA GLN A 35 -5.25 12.43 2.12
C GLN A 35 -4.09 13.13 1.43
N VAL A 36 -2.90 12.52 1.45
CA VAL A 36 -1.68 13.11 0.88
C VAL A 36 -1.20 12.38 -0.37
N LEU A 37 -1.57 11.11 -0.54
CA LEU A 37 -1.27 10.34 -1.74
C LEU A 37 -2.36 9.30 -2.01
N HIS A 38 -2.79 9.21 -3.26
CA HIS A 38 -3.67 8.14 -3.73
C HIS A 38 -2.82 7.01 -4.32
N LEU A 39 -2.89 5.80 -3.76
CA LEU A 39 -2.09 4.65 -4.20
C LEU A 39 -2.77 3.83 -5.30
N GLY A 40 -3.99 4.22 -5.70
CA GLY A 40 -4.77 3.52 -6.72
C GLY A 40 -5.55 2.31 -6.19
N GLU A 41 -6.27 1.66 -7.12
CA GLU A 41 -6.88 0.35 -6.91
C GLU A 41 -5.84 -0.72 -7.27
N ILE A 42 -5.39 -1.50 -6.30
CA ILE A 42 -4.62 -2.71 -6.58
C ILE A 42 -5.65 -3.75 -7.02
N ASN A 43 -5.81 -3.91 -8.33
CA ASN A 43 -6.66 -4.94 -8.90
C ASN A 43 -5.88 -6.24 -9.07
N ASP A 44 -6.59 -7.36 -9.10
CA ASP A 44 -5.98 -8.70 -9.22
C ASP A 44 -5.12 -8.83 -10.50
N GLY A 45 -5.42 -8.04 -11.55
CA GLY A 45 -4.67 -8.01 -12.81
C GLY A 45 -3.27 -7.37 -12.74
N ARG A 46 -2.99 -6.50 -11.76
CA ARG A 46 -1.66 -5.89 -11.56
C ARG A 46 -0.75 -6.70 -10.63
N HIS A 47 -1.28 -7.76 -10.00
CA HIS A 47 -0.52 -8.57 -9.05
C HIS A 47 0.73 -9.20 -9.69
N ALA A 48 0.64 -9.65 -10.95
CA ALA A 48 1.78 -10.28 -11.63
C ALA A 48 3.00 -9.36 -11.79
N ALA A 49 2.78 -8.06 -12.02
CA ALA A 49 3.85 -7.08 -12.20
C ALA A 49 4.50 -6.68 -10.86
N TRP A 50 3.71 -6.63 -9.77
CA TRP A 50 4.22 -6.28 -8.43
C TRP A 50 5.02 -7.44 -7.79
N ARG A 51 4.63 -8.69 -8.07
CA ARG A 51 5.28 -9.91 -7.54
C ARG A 51 6.77 -10.04 -7.89
N ARG A 52 7.22 -9.42 -8.98
CA ARG A 52 8.61 -9.54 -9.49
C ARG A 52 9.54 -8.41 -9.04
N ALA A 53 9.03 -7.42 -8.30
CA ALA A 53 9.73 -6.16 -8.06
C ALA A 53 10.34 -6.06 -6.65
N ILE A 54 10.15 -7.06 -5.78
CA ILE A 54 10.58 -6.98 -4.38
C ILE A 54 11.68 -8.00 -4.13
N GLU A 55 12.90 -7.47 -4.14
CA GLU A 55 14.08 -8.16 -3.70
C GLU A 55 14.32 -7.83 -2.22
N VAL A 56 14.42 -8.86 -1.39
CA VAL A 56 14.84 -8.74 0.01
C VAL A 56 16.35 -8.87 0.05
N GLN A 57 17.01 -7.93 0.75
CA GLN A 57 18.45 -7.94 0.97
C GLN A 57 18.70 -8.03 2.47
N GLU A 58 19.33 -9.12 2.93
CA GLU A 58 19.72 -9.27 4.33
C GLU A 58 21.23 -9.10 4.46
N GLY A 59 21.67 -7.89 4.84
CA GLY A 59 23.09 -7.61 5.10
C GLY A 59 24.02 -8.04 3.96
N ARG A 60 25.04 -8.84 4.28
CA ARG A 60 25.96 -9.45 3.29
C ARG A 60 25.53 -10.86 2.84
N SER A 61 24.41 -11.35 3.38
CA SER A 61 23.97 -12.75 3.29
C SER A 61 23.37 -13.12 1.93
N GLY A 62 23.09 -12.12 1.08
CA GLY A 62 22.54 -12.31 -0.25
C GLY A 62 21.20 -11.61 -0.44
N SER A 63 20.65 -11.74 -1.64
CA SER A 63 19.34 -11.21 -2.01
C SER A 63 18.45 -12.32 -2.55
N TRP A 64 17.16 -12.25 -2.25
CA TRP A 64 16.18 -13.21 -2.78
C TRP A 64 14.83 -12.55 -3.06
N GLN A 65 14.00 -13.23 -3.84
CA GLN A 65 12.70 -12.75 -4.23
C GLN A 65 11.63 -13.18 -3.23
N VAL A 66 10.79 -12.22 -2.83
CA VAL A 66 9.62 -12.47 -1.98
C VAL A 66 8.40 -11.80 -2.59
N ALA A 67 7.29 -12.51 -2.59
CA ALA A 67 6.00 -11.95 -2.97
C ALA A 67 5.26 -11.41 -1.74
N LEU A 68 4.98 -10.11 -1.72
CA LEU A 68 4.06 -9.54 -0.74
C LEU A 68 2.62 -9.83 -1.14
N PHE A 69 1.85 -10.43 -0.23
CA PHE A 69 0.46 -10.80 -0.45
C PHE A 69 -0.46 -10.25 0.64
N PRO A 70 -1.70 -9.80 0.34
CA PRO A 70 -2.64 -9.39 1.37
C PRO A 70 -2.93 -10.50 2.37
N GLU A 71 -2.95 -10.18 3.67
CA GLU A 71 -3.25 -11.18 4.72
C GLU A 71 -4.66 -11.79 4.59
N ASP A 72 -5.62 -11.03 4.06
CA ASP A 72 -7.05 -11.34 4.05
C ASP A 72 -7.46 -12.26 2.89
N ARG A 73 -6.47 -12.80 2.16
CA ARG A 73 -6.68 -13.65 0.99
C ARG A 73 -5.66 -14.78 0.95
N GLU A 74 -6.02 -15.83 0.23
CA GLU A 74 -5.11 -16.93 -0.06
C GLU A 74 -4.18 -16.56 -1.20
N ALA A 75 -2.88 -16.84 -0.99
CA ALA A 75 -1.88 -16.61 -2.02
C ALA A 75 -2.00 -17.71 -3.08
N PRO A 76 -1.86 -17.38 -4.37
CA PRO A 76 -1.70 -18.41 -5.40
C PRO A 76 -0.40 -19.18 -5.16
N GLU A 77 -0.27 -20.36 -5.78
CA GLU A 77 1.01 -21.07 -5.85
C GLU A 77 2.04 -20.19 -6.58
N LEU A 78 3.19 -19.98 -5.93
CA LEU A 78 4.26 -19.11 -6.40
C LEU A 78 5.60 -19.82 -6.18
N ASP A 79 6.52 -19.65 -7.13
CA ASP A 79 7.88 -20.22 -7.09
C ASP A 79 8.84 -19.45 -6.13
N CYS A 80 8.28 -18.62 -5.24
CA CYS A 80 9.04 -17.83 -4.27
C CYS A 80 8.31 -17.77 -2.93
N GLU A 81 9.05 -17.34 -1.90
CA GLU A 81 8.49 -17.14 -0.58
C GLU A 81 7.37 -16.09 -0.61
N VAL A 82 6.28 -16.36 0.13
CA VAL A 82 5.15 -15.45 0.25
C VAL A 82 5.10 -14.88 1.65
N VAL A 83 5.15 -13.55 1.74
CA VAL A 83 4.96 -12.82 3.00
C VAL A 83 3.58 -12.17 3.00
N LYS A 84 2.73 -12.61 3.93
CA LYS A 84 1.43 -11.99 4.16
C LYS A 84 1.59 -10.65 4.87
N THR A 85 0.99 -9.61 4.32
CA THR A 85 1.13 -8.24 4.81
C THR A 85 -0.22 -7.66 5.19
N ASN A 86 -0.32 -7.15 6.42
CA ASN A 86 -1.40 -6.29 6.84
C ASN A 86 -1.10 -4.83 6.48
N VAL A 87 -1.59 -4.40 5.32
CA VAL A 87 -1.37 -3.01 4.86
C VAL A 87 -2.15 -2.00 5.71
N ALA A 88 -3.19 -2.41 6.44
CA ALA A 88 -3.93 -1.49 7.30
C ALA A 88 -3.14 -1.09 8.55
N GLU A 89 -2.19 -1.90 8.99
CA GLU A 89 -1.32 -1.63 10.14
C GLU A 89 0.01 -0.98 9.75
N MET A 90 0.27 -0.78 8.45
CA MET A 90 1.49 -0.14 7.99
C MET A 90 1.50 1.37 8.28
N SER A 91 2.59 1.82 8.90
CA SER A 91 2.93 3.23 9.07
C SER A 91 4.00 3.66 8.06
N LEU A 92 3.91 4.91 7.63
CA LEU A 92 4.92 5.52 6.78
C LEU A 92 5.74 6.50 7.62
N HIS A 93 7.06 6.28 7.58
CA HIS A 93 8.11 7.04 8.27
C HIS A 93 9.06 7.62 7.24
N ASP A 94 9.52 8.85 7.47
CA ASP A 94 10.48 9.58 6.63
C ASP A 94 10.25 9.45 5.12
N PRO A 95 9.02 9.67 4.62
CA PRO A 95 8.76 9.57 3.19
C PRO A 95 9.58 10.63 2.46
N ARG A 96 10.37 10.20 1.48
CA ARG A 96 11.03 11.13 0.56
C ARG A 96 9.95 11.78 -0.32
N ASP A 97 10.03 13.08 -0.57
CA ASP A 97 9.05 13.88 -1.32
C ASP A 97 8.83 13.46 -2.80
N GLY A 98 9.46 12.38 -3.25
CA GLY A 98 9.52 11.97 -4.65
C GLY A 98 8.27 11.28 -5.21
N GLY A 99 7.07 11.87 -5.14
CA GLY A 99 5.98 11.26 -5.93
C GLY A 99 4.55 11.80 -5.88
N ALA A 100 4.25 12.92 -5.23
CA ALA A 100 2.95 13.57 -5.48
C ALA A 100 3.12 14.58 -6.62
N PRO A 101 2.62 14.35 -7.85
CA PRO A 101 2.44 15.46 -8.78
C PRO A 101 1.52 16.49 -8.10
N ALA A 102 2.02 17.71 -7.97
CA ALA A 102 1.24 18.83 -7.48
C ALA A 102 -0.02 18.98 -8.35
N GLY A 103 -1.19 18.80 -7.72
CA GLY A 103 -2.48 18.91 -8.39
C GLY A 103 -2.98 17.59 -8.98
N TRP A 104 -3.71 16.83 -8.17
CA TRP A 104 -4.79 16.00 -8.70
C TRP A 104 -6.10 16.51 -8.10
N PRO A 105 -7.12 16.82 -8.92
CA PRO A 105 -8.40 17.37 -8.47
C PRO A 105 -9.20 16.40 -7.60
#